data_AF-A0A0Q7RZJ1-F1
#
_entry.id   AF-A0A0Q7RZJ1-F1
#
_cell.length_a   1.000
_cell.length_b   1.000
_cell.length_c   1.000
_cell.angle_alpha   90.00
_cell.angle_beta   90.00
_cell.angle_gamma   90.00
#
_symmetry.space_group_name_H-M   'P 1'
#
loop_
_entity.id
_entity.type
_entity.pdbx_description
1 polymer ?
#
loop_
_entity_poly.entity_id
_entity_poly.type
_entity_poly.pdbx_seq_one_letter_code
_entity_poly.pdbx_strand_id
1 'polypeptide(L)'
;MNFFRRWHAHHEFRHHFSHGHHGHHLGRHADGFAHLLLARVGAKLDLDDEQRRRFAAWIEQIQQQRDALKSAARGPELAGLMAGEQFPREPASQLLQARLDALRAAGPGLVNAFADFFDALDTEQRQALRFMMRRFDGARHRHAD
;
A
#
# COMPACT_ATOMS: atom_id res chain seq x y z
N MET A 1 -7.50 -20.03 -21.67
CA MET A 1 -6.32 -20.86 -21.33
C MET A 1 -5.93 -20.58 -19.88
N ASN A 2 -5.73 -21.62 -19.07
CA ASN A 2 -5.81 -21.59 -17.59
C ASN A 2 -4.68 -20.82 -16.89
N PHE A 3 -5.02 -19.73 -16.19
CA PHE A 3 -4.16 -18.96 -15.27
C PHE A 3 -3.46 -19.85 -14.23
N PHE A 4 -4.19 -20.80 -13.63
CA PHE A 4 -3.64 -21.75 -12.65
C PHE A 4 -2.58 -22.70 -13.24
N ARG A 5 -2.63 -23.04 -14.54
CA ARG A 5 -1.57 -23.84 -15.19
C ARG A 5 -0.31 -23.01 -15.45
N ARG A 6 -0.43 -21.74 -15.82
CA ARG A 6 0.72 -20.83 -15.99
C ARG A 6 1.39 -20.50 -14.65
N TRP A 7 0.62 -20.38 -13.58
CA TRP A 7 1.13 -20.19 -12.22
C TRP A 7 1.92 -21.41 -11.72
N HIS A 8 1.46 -22.64 -11.99
CA HIS A 8 2.22 -23.85 -11.70
C HIS A 8 3.44 -24.03 -12.60
N ALA A 9 3.37 -23.66 -13.88
CA ALA A 9 4.48 -23.81 -14.83
C ALA A 9 5.63 -22.83 -14.60
N HIS A 10 5.41 -21.69 -13.93
CA HIS A 10 6.46 -20.72 -13.61
C HIS A 10 7.12 -20.91 -12.23
N HIS A 11 6.76 -21.96 -11.48
CA HIS A 11 7.32 -22.24 -10.16
C HIS A 11 8.37 -23.36 -10.12
N GLU A 12 8.94 -23.73 -11.28
CA GLU A 12 10.19 -24.51 -11.37
C GLU A 12 11.40 -23.61 -11.68
N PHE A 13 11.69 -22.65 -10.80
CA PHE A 13 13.06 -22.13 -10.71
C PHE A 13 13.77 -22.83 -9.56
N ARG A 14 14.59 -23.81 -9.94
CA ARG A 14 15.60 -24.46 -9.11
C ARG A 14 16.32 -23.45 -8.22
N HIS A 15 16.30 -23.73 -6.91
CA HIS A 15 17.12 -23.05 -5.93
C HIS A 15 18.59 -23.46 -6.08
N HIS A 16 19.37 -22.68 -6.82
CA HIS A 16 20.82 -22.63 -6.64
C HIS A 16 21.24 -21.16 -6.61
N PHE A 17 21.28 -20.56 -5.42
CA PHE A 17 22.07 -19.36 -5.20
C PHE A 17 22.83 -19.46 -3.88
N SER A 18 24.15 -19.43 -4.09
CA SER A 18 25.22 -19.17 -3.13
C SER A 18 24.91 -17.98 -2.20
N HIS A 19 25.40 -18.07 -0.97
CA HIS A 19 25.34 -17.01 0.05
C HIS A 19 25.98 -15.71 -0.46
N GLY A 20 25.16 -14.68 -0.65
CA GLY A 20 25.60 -13.31 -0.86
C GLY A 20 24.74 -12.38 -0.01
N HIS A 21 25.30 -11.84 1.07
CA HIS A 21 24.69 -10.79 1.88
C HIS A 21 24.38 -9.57 0.99
N HIS A 22 23.11 -9.31 0.71
CA HIS A 22 22.63 -8.01 0.25
C HIS A 22 21.50 -7.58 1.16
N GLY A 23 21.81 -6.64 2.06
CA GLY A 23 20.81 -5.94 2.84
C GLY A 23 19.86 -5.21 1.90
N HIS A 24 18.58 -5.58 1.93
CA HIS A 24 17.55 -4.87 1.21
C HIS A 24 17.45 -3.43 1.74
N HIS A 25 17.92 -2.47 0.94
CA HIS A 25 17.58 -1.05 1.08
C HIS A 25 16.10 -0.83 0.71
N LEU A 26 15.16 -1.35 1.50
CA LEU A 26 13.72 -1.04 1.42
C LEU A 26 13.38 0.24 2.20
N GLY A 27 14.25 1.26 2.12
CA GLY A 27 14.23 2.39 3.05
C GLY A 27 14.05 3.78 2.45
N ARG A 28 13.95 3.97 1.13
CA ARG A 28 13.98 5.34 0.57
C ARG A 28 13.27 5.48 -0.78
N HIS A 29 11.94 5.48 -0.75
CA HIS A 29 11.01 6.30 -1.55
C HIS A 29 9.63 5.65 -1.48
N ALA A 30 8.70 6.31 -0.79
CA ALA A 30 7.34 5.83 -0.63
C ALA A 30 6.58 5.86 -1.98
N ASP A 31 7.06 6.65 -2.94
CA ASP A 31 6.55 6.79 -4.32
C ASP A 31 6.94 5.59 -5.19
N GLY A 32 8.15 5.05 -4.97
CA GLY A 32 8.62 3.83 -5.64
C GLY A 32 7.82 2.60 -5.21
N PHE A 33 7.39 2.54 -3.94
CA PHE A 33 6.62 1.42 -3.43
C PHE A 33 5.26 1.26 -4.12
N ALA A 34 4.56 2.37 -4.37
CA ALA A 34 3.27 2.37 -5.07
C ALA A 34 3.39 1.91 -6.52
N HIS A 35 4.38 2.41 -7.25
CA HIS A 35 4.66 2.00 -8.62
C HIS A 35 5.07 0.51 -8.71
N LEU A 36 5.86 0.03 -7.75
CA LEU A 36 6.22 -1.38 -7.63
C LEU A 36 5.00 -2.26 -7.30
N LEU A 37 4.08 -1.77 -6.46
CA LEU A 37 2.81 -2.43 -6.17
C LEU A 37 1.94 -2.54 -7.42
N LEU A 38 1.78 -1.45 -8.17
CA LEU A 38 1.07 -1.40 -9.45
C LEU A 38 1.64 -2.40 -10.45
N ALA A 39 2.96 -2.39 -10.66
CA ALA A 39 3.63 -3.32 -11.56
C ALA A 39 3.47 -4.78 -11.11
N ARG A 40 3.63 -5.05 -9.81
CA ARG A 40 3.56 -6.41 -9.26
C ARG A 40 2.15 -6.97 -9.25
N VAL A 41 1.16 -6.20 -8.83
CA VAL A 41 -0.26 -6.62 -8.81
C VAL A 41 -0.80 -6.71 -10.24
N GLY A 42 -0.48 -5.72 -11.10
CA GLY A 42 -0.87 -5.72 -12.50
C GLY A 42 -0.36 -6.94 -13.27
N ALA A 43 0.92 -7.30 -13.11
CA ALA A 43 1.49 -8.49 -13.74
C ALA A 43 0.96 -9.79 -13.12
N LYS A 44 0.69 -9.80 -11.81
CA LYS A 44 0.29 -11.03 -11.10
C LYS A 44 -1.20 -11.37 -11.26
N LEU A 45 -2.04 -10.37 -11.47
CA LEU A 45 -3.47 -10.54 -11.75
C LEU A 45 -3.79 -10.53 -13.24
N ASP A 46 -2.80 -10.33 -14.12
CA ASP A 46 -3.02 -10.19 -15.56
C ASP A 46 -4.09 -9.12 -15.86
N LEU A 47 -3.94 -7.95 -15.23
CA LEU A 47 -4.91 -6.86 -15.35
C LEU A 47 -4.89 -6.27 -16.77
N ASP A 48 -6.07 -6.02 -17.32
CA ASP A 48 -6.23 -5.24 -18.55
C ASP A 48 -6.01 -3.73 -18.31
N ASP A 49 -6.04 -2.94 -19.39
CA ASP A 49 -5.77 -1.50 -19.33
C ASP A 49 -6.80 -0.72 -18.51
N GLU A 50 -8.06 -1.15 -18.46
CA GLU A 50 -9.10 -0.51 -17.67
C GLU A 50 -8.92 -0.82 -16.19
N GLN A 51 -8.71 -2.09 -15.86
CA GLN A 51 -8.44 -2.56 -14.50
C GLN A 51 -7.16 -1.93 -13.94
N ARG A 52 -6.10 -1.78 -14.76
CA ARG A 52 -4.87 -1.06 -14.38
C ARG A 52 -5.11 0.40 -14.07
N ARG A 53 -5.93 1.09 -14.87
CA ARG A 53 -6.28 2.50 -14.63
C ARG A 53 -7.03 2.67 -13.30
N ARG A 54 -8.00 1.81 -13.03
CA ARG A 54 -8.75 1.81 -11.75
C ARG A 54 -7.84 1.54 -10.56
N PHE A 55 -6.94 0.56 -10.69
CA PHE A 55 -5.96 0.25 -9.65
C PHE A 55 -5.00 1.43 -9.41
N ALA A 56 -4.52 2.07 -10.48
CA ALA A 56 -3.66 3.24 -10.39
C ALA A 56 -4.35 4.42 -9.69
N ALA A 57 -5.61 4.71 -10.04
CA ALA A 57 -6.40 5.75 -9.40
C ALA A 57 -6.57 5.51 -7.90
N TRP A 58 -6.85 4.26 -7.49
CA TRP A 58 -6.94 3.91 -6.07
C TRP A 58 -5.60 4.11 -5.33
N ILE A 59 -4.50 3.66 -5.94
CA ILE A 59 -3.15 3.83 -5.37
C ILE A 59 -2.75 5.31 -5.29
N GLU A 60 -3.13 6.13 -6.27
CA GLU A 60 -2.91 7.56 -6.25
C GLU A 60 -3.63 8.22 -5.07
N GLN A 61 -4.90 7.88 -4.84
CA GLN A 61 -5.64 8.42 -3.68
C GLN A 61 -4.97 8.04 -2.35
N ILE A 62 -4.51 6.79 -2.19
CA ILE A 62 -3.77 6.36 -0.99
C ILE A 62 -2.51 7.21 -0.80
N GLN A 63 -1.76 7.45 -1.89
CA GLN A 63 -0.53 8.25 -1.82
C GLN A 63 -0.82 9.70 -1.46
N GLN A 64 -1.83 10.32 -2.08
CA GLN A 64 -2.24 11.68 -1.75
C GLN A 64 -2.58 11.82 -0.27
N GLN A 65 -3.34 10.87 0.30
CA GLN A 65 -3.68 10.88 1.73
C GLN A 65 -2.45 10.65 2.61
N ARG A 66 -1.59 9.70 2.25
CA ARG A 66 -0.34 9.44 2.98
C ARG A 66 0.58 10.66 2.98
N ASP A 67 0.72 11.32 1.85
CA ASP A 67 1.62 12.46 1.70
C ASP A 67 1.07 13.68 2.43
N ALA A 68 -0.25 13.89 2.44
CA ALA A 68 -0.91 14.88 3.29
C ALA A 68 -0.63 14.61 4.78
N LEU A 69 -0.79 13.37 5.24
CA LEU A 69 -0.48 12.99 6.63
C LEU A 69 1.00 13.11 6.96
N LYS A 70 1.89 12.75 6.04
CA LYS A 70 3.35 12.84 6.22
C LYS A 70 3.82 14.28 6.25
N SER A 71 3.27 15.13 5.39
CA SER A 71 3.48 16.57 5.40
C SER A 71 3.07 17.16 6.74
N ALA A 72 1.86 16.83 7.23
CA ALA A 72 1.44 17.25 8.56
C ALA A 72 2.35 16.69 9.67
N ALA A 73 2.76 15.42 9.59
CA ALA A 73 3.60 14.72 10.59
C ALA A 73 5.07 15.19 10.64
N ARG A 74 5.55 15.90 9.61
CA ARG A 74 6.91 16.47 9.55
C ARG A 74 6.91 17.96 9.21
N GLY A 75 5.74 18.58 9.34
CA GLY A 75 5.49 19.94 8.88
C GLY A 75 5.91 20.98 9.91
N PRO A 76 5.91 22.27 9.51
CA PRO A 76 6.22 23.39 10.39
C PRO A 76 5.31 23.44 11.62
N GLU A 77 4.09 22.92 11.52
CA GLU A 77 3.13 22.85 12.63
C GLU A 77 3.67 22.00 13.79
N LEU A 78 4.19 20.79 13.50
CA LEU A 78 4.78 19.93 14.53
C LEU A 78 6.11 20.48 15.06
N ALA A 79 6.92 21.08 14.19
CA ALA A 79 8.13 21.76 14.62
C ALA A 79 7.81 22.92 15.58
N GLY A 80 6.75 23.67 15.30
CA GLY A 80 6.26 24.75 16.16
C GLY A 80 5.80 24.27 17.54
N LEU A 81 5.17 23.08 17.63
CA LEU A 81 4.80 22.48 18.91
C LEU A 81 6.01 22.10 19.78
N MET A 82 7.18 21.89 19.17
CA MET A 82 8.43 21.53 19.87
C MET A 82 9.34 22.73 20.14
N ALA A 83 9.00 23.93 19.66
CA ALA A 83 9.86 25.11 19.74
C ALA A 83 9.85 25.81 21.11
N GLY A 84 8.86 25.54 21.95
CA GLY A 84 8.73 26.14 23.29
C GLY A 84 9.41 25.33 24.40
N GLU A 85 9.60 25.96 25.56
CA GLU A 85 10.14 25.29 26.76
C GLU A 85 9.22 24.18 27.31
N GLN A 86 7.92 24.28 27.03
CA GLN A 86 6.92 23.30 27.45
C GLN A 86 6.09 22.86 26.24
N PHE A 87 5.71 21.58 26.24
CA PHE A 87 4.90 21.02 25.17
C PHE A 87 3.44 21.52 25.25
N PRO A 88 2.94 22.23 24.22
CA PRO A 88 1.60 22.81 24.24
C PRO A 88 0.55 21.73 23.90
N ARG A 89 -0.02 21.12 24.95
CA ARG A 89 -0.95 19.98 24.83
C ARG A 89 -2.22 20.30 24.03
N GLU A 90 -2.83 21.45 24.27
CA GLU A 90 -4.06 21.87 23.58
C GLU A 90 -3.87 22.03 22.06
N PRO A 91 -2.89 22.83 21.58
CA PRO A 91 -2.56 22.89 20.16
C PRO A 91 -2.21 21.54 19.54
N ALA A 92 -1.51 20.67 20.27
CA ALA A 92 -1.18 19.32 19.79
C ALA A 92 -2.44 18.44 19.61
N SER A 93 -3.39 18.51 20.55
CA SER A 93 -4.68 17.82 20.45
C SER A 93 -5.51 18.35 19.27
N GLN A 94 -5.53 19.66 19.04
CA GLN A 94 -6.23 20.26 17.89
C GLN A 94 -5.62 19.79 16.56
N LEU A 95 -4.30 19.74 16.46
CA LEU A 95 -3.60 19.23 15.29
C LEU A 95 -3.91 17.74 15.02
N LEU A 96 -4.00 16.92 16.08
CA LEU A 96 -4.42 15.53 15.95
C LEU A 96 -5.87 15.42 15.46
N GLN A 97 -6.78 16.19 16.04
CA GLN A 97 -8.20 16.18 15.67
C GLN A 97 -8.38 16.54 14.20
N ALA A 98 -7.72 17.60 13.72
CA ALA A 98 -7.75 18.01 12.32
C ALA A 98 -7.30 16.88 11.36
N ARG A 99 -6.28 16.10 11.76
CA ARG A 99 -5.81 14.94 10.98
C ARG A 99 -6.82 13.80 10.97
N LEU A 100 -7.46 13.53 12.10
CA LEU A 100 -8.50 12.51 12.18
C LEU A 100 -9.71 12.90 11.33
N ASP A 101 -10.07 14.18 11.29
CA ASP A 101 -11.17 14.67 10.47
C ASP A 101 -10.84 14.60 8.98
N ALA A 102 -9.61 14.92 8.57
CA ALA A 102 -9.14 14.70 7.20
C ALA A 102 -9.22 13.22 6.79
N LEU A 103 -8.79 12.32 7.67
CA LEU A 103 -8.89 10.87 7.45
C LEU A 103 -10.35 10.41 7.33
N ARG A 104 -11.23 10.89 8.21
CA ARG A 104 -12.67 10.59 8.16
C ARG A 104 -13.29 11.06 6.85
N ALA A 105 -12.92 12.25 6.38
CA ALA A 105 -13.42 12.81 5.12
C ALA A 105 -12.94 12.01 3.90
N ALA A 106 -11.69 11.53 3.90
CA ALA A 106 -11.12 10.77 2.78
C ALA A 106 -11.55 9.29 2.74
N GLY A 107 -11.92 8.72 3.89
CA GLY A 107 -12.22 7.29 4.05
C GLY A 107 -13.21 6.72 3.03
N PRO A 108 -14.39 7.33 2.83
CA PRO A 108 -15.37 6.84 1.86
C PRO A 108 -14.84 6.80 0.42
N GLY A 109 -14.03 7.79 0.02
CA GLY A 109 -13.45 7.84 -1.33
C GLY A 109 -12.49 6.68 -1.60
N LEU A 110 -11.62 6.38 -0.63
CA LEU A 110 -10.69 5.25 -0.71
C LEU A 110 -11.40 3.89 -0.81
N VAL A 111 -12.50 3.73 -0.08
CA VAL A 111 -13.32 2.51 -0.10
C VAL A 111 -14.02 2.37 -1.45
N ASN A 112 -14.62 3.45 -1.96
CA ASN A 112 -15.32 3.42 -3.24
C ASN A 112 -14.36 3.15 -4.41
N ALA A 113 -13.18 3.79 -4.44
CA ALA A 113 -12.19 3.54 -5.49
C ALA A 113 -11.65 2.10 -5.46
N PHE A 114 -11.51 1.51 -4.27
CA PHE A 114 -11.17 0.09 -4.16
C PHE A 114 -12.30 -0.81 -4.67
N ALA A 115 -13.55 -0.49 -4.31
CA ALA A 115 -14.72 -1.24 -4.79
C ALA A 115 -14.81 -1.20 -6.32
N ASP A 116 -14.65 -0.03 -6.94
CA ASP A 116 -14.66 0.14 -8.40
C ASP A 116 -13.56 -0.68 -9.08
N PHE A 117 -12.38 -0.79 -8.47
CA PHE A 117 -11.32 -1.68 -8.95
C PHE A 117 -11.70 -3.16 -8.79
N PHE A 118 -12.16 -3.55 -7.61
CA PHE A 118 -12.51 -4.93 -7.29
C PHE A 118 -13.65 -5.47 -8.16
N ASP A 119 -14.66 -4.65 -8.41
CA ASP A 119 -15.83 -5.01 -9.21
C ASP A 119 -15.49 -5.11 -10.70
N ALA A 120 -14.46 -4.41 -11.17
CA ALA A 120 -13.93 -4.57 -12.52
C ALA A 120 -13.13 -5.86 -12.73
N LEU A 121 -12.74 -6.57 -11.66
CA LEU A 121 -12.03 -7.85 -11.76
C LEU A 121 -12.98 -8.99 -12.11
N ASP A 122 -12.50 -9.97 -12.86
CA ASP A 122 -13.19 -11.24 -13.07
C ASP A 122 -13.08 -12.19 -11.86
N THR A 123 -13.76 -13.34 -11.93
CA THR A 123 -13.78 -14.33 -10.86
C THR A 123 -12.40 -14.88 -10.52
N GLU A 124 -11.54 -15.16 -11.51
CA GLU A 124 -10.20 -15.72 -11.31
C GLU A 124 -9.28 -14.68 -10.67
N GLN A 125 -9.31 -13.46 -11.16
CA GLN A 125 -8.55 -12.32 -10.64
C GLN A 125 -8.91 -12.01 -9.19
N ARG A 126 -10.22 -12.03 -8.83
CA ARG A 126 -10.67 -11.86 -7.44
C ARG A 126 -10.17 -12.98 -6.53
N GLN A 127 -10.16 -14.24 -7.00
CA GLN A 127 -9.61 -15.35 -6.23
C GLN A 127 -8.11 -15.20 -6.00
N ALA A 128 -7.36 -14.83 -7.05
CA ALA A 128 -5.94 -14.57 -6.96
C ALA A 128 -5.63 -13.41 -5.98
N LEU A 129 -6.41 -12.33 -6.02
CA LEU A 129 -6.29 -11.21 -5.08
C LEU A 129 -6.48 -11.66 -3.62
N ARG A 130 -7.52 -12.45 -3.33
CA ARG A 130 -7.76 -13.01 -1.99
C ARG A 130 -6.62 -13.92 -1.52
N PHE A 131 -6.10 -14.77 -2.41
CA PHE A 131 -4.96 -15.63 -2.09
C PHE A 131 -3.70 -14.82 -1.76
N MET A 132 -3.44 -13.75 -2.52
CA MET A 132 -2.35 -12.83 -2.21
C MET A 132 -2.50 -12.20 -0.84
N MET A 133 -3.67 -11.65 -0.50
CA MET A 133 -3.93 -11.01 0.79
C MET A 133 -3.67 -11.98 1.97
N ARG A 134 -4.22 -13.21 1.90
CA ARG A 134 -3.98 -14.24 2.93
C ARG A 134 -2.50 -14.56 3.11
N ARG A 135 -1.71 -14.59 2.03
CA ARG A 135 -0.27 -14.85 2.10
C ARG A 135 0.51 -13.70 2.72
N PHE A 136 0.07 -12.45 2.54
CA PHE A 136 0.67 -11.29 3.20
C PHE A 136 0.38 -11.29 4.71
N ASP A 137 -0.84 -11.66 5.13
CA ASP A 137 -1.18 -11.73 6.55
C ASP A 137 -0.44 -12.87 7.27
N GLY A 138 -0.37 -14.06 6.66
CA GLY A 138 0.39 -15.20 7.19
C GLY A 138 1.91 -15.02 7.20
N ALA A 139 2.46 -13.98 6.58
CA ALA A 139 3.88 -13.63 6.68
C ALA A 139 4.16 -12.73 7.90
N ARG A 140 3.18 -11.92 8.33
CA ARG A 140 3.32 -11.05 9.52
C ARG A 140 3.20 -11.83 10.82
N HIS A 141 2.40 -12.90 10.84
CA HIS A 141 2.24 -13.74 12.04
C HIS A 141 3.48 -14.60 12.36
N ARG A 142 4.34 -14.90 11.39
CA ARG A 142 5.55 -15.72 11.61
C ARG A 142 6.76 -14.97 12.19
N HIS A 143 6.62 -13.67 12.41
CA HIS A 143 7.65 -12.83 13.06
C HIS A 143 7.26 -12.41 14.48
N ALA A 144 6.15 -12.94 15.01
CA ALA A 144 5.65 -12.65 16.35
C ALA A 144 5.85 -13.80 17.36
N ASP A 145 6.56 -14.87 16.96
CA ASP A 145 7.01 -15.97 17.82
C ASP A 145 8.54 -16.00 17.89
#